data_AF-A0A2U8WIZ8-F1
#
_entry.id   AF-A0A2U8WIZ8-F1
#
_cell.length_a   1.000
_cell.length_b   1.000
_cell.length_c   1.000
_cell.angle_alpha   90.00
_cell.angle_beta   90.00
_cell.angle_gamma   90.00
#
_symmetry.space_group_name_H-M   'P 1'
#
loop_
_entity.id
_entity.type
_entity.pdbx_description
1 polymer ?
#
loop_
_entity_poly.entity_id
_entity_poly.type
_entity_poly.pdbx_seq_one_letter_code
_entity_poly.pdbx_strand_id
1 'polypeptide(L)'
;MSVNARKDYPISMRLPEADLALIDRAASLRGRSRTDFVREAAVLTAEEVLMDQRLIRLSPEAFAEFMSIVSAPATVVPEIVEIARHRAPWENQDSEG
;
A
#
# COMPACT_ATOMS: atom_id res chain seq x y z
N MET A 1 3.63 -20.81 18.41
CA MET A 1 3.91 -19.99 17.22
C MET A 1 3.37 -20.72 16.00
N SER A 2 2.13 -20.43 15.60
CA SER A 2 1.60 -21.01 14.34
C SER A 2 2.20 -20.24 13.18
N VAL A 3 3.13 -20.89 12.47
CA VAL A 3 3.55 -20.45 11.14
C VAL A 3 2.30 -20.50 10.28
N ASN A 4 1.77 -19.32 9.94
CA ASN A 4 0.65 -19.19 9.03
C ASN A 4 1.11 -19.76 7.69
N ALA A 5 0.65 -20.97 7.34
CA ALA A 5 1.04 -21.62 6.10
C ALA A 5 0.56 -20.74 4.94
N ARG A 6 1.52 -20.17 4.20
CA ARG A 6 1.24 -19.34 3.02
C ARG A 6 0.54 -20.24 2.00
N LYS A 7 -0.76 -20.06 1.82
CA LYS A 7 -1.53 -20.80 0.81
C LYS A 7 -1.23 -20.18 -0.55
N ASP A 8 -0.49 -20.90 -1.36
CA ASP A 8 -0.26 -20.55 -2.76
C ASP A 8 -1.46 -21.03 -3.60
N TYR A 9 -1.97 -20.15 -4.48
CA TYR A 9 -3.06 -20.46 -5.40
C TYR A 9 -2.55 -20.47 -6.83
N PRO A 10 -2.80 -21.53 -7.62
CA PRO A 10 -2.35 -21.59 -9.00
C PRO A 10 -3.13 -20.60 -9.88
N ILE A 11 -2.43 -19.98 -10.84
CA ILE A 11 -3.01 -19.11 -11.86
C ILE A 11 -2.71 -19.71 -13.23
N SER A 12 -3.74 -20.04 -14.01
CA SER A 12 -3.62 -20.42 -15.41
C SER A 12 -4.05 -19.26 -16.31
N MET A 13 -3.21 -18.94 -17.29
CA MET A 13 -3.49 -17.92 -18.31
C MET A 13 -2.99 -18.37 -19.68
N ARG A 14 -3.60 -17.82 -20.74
CA ARG A 14 -3.13 -17.99 -22.12
C ARG A 14 -2.55 -16.68 -22.60
N LEU A 15 -1.38 -16.74 -23.21
CA LEU A 15 -0.68 -15.58 -23.77
C LEU A 15 -0.39 -15.83 -25.25
N PRO A 16 -0.45 -14.80 -26.10
CA PRO A 16 0.12 -14.84 -27.45
C PRO A 16 1.59 -15.24 -27.41
N GLU A 17 2.06 -15.95 -28.44
CA GLU A 17 3.45 -16.40 -28.53
C GLU A 17 4.45 -15.23 -28.47
N ALA A 18 4.12 -14.12 -29.12
CA ALA A 18 4.95 -12.91 -29.11
C ALA A 18 5.13 -12.33 -27.70
N ASP A 19 4.06 -12.30 -26.90
CA ASP A 19 4.10 -11.79 -25.53
C ASP A 19 4.91 -12.73 -24.63
N LEU A 20 4.74 -14.04 -24.80
CA LEU A 20 5.50 -15.04 -24.05
C LEU A 20 7.00 -14.94 -24.35
N ALA A 21 7.37 -14.78 -25.62
CA ALA A 21 8.76 -14.61 -26.04
C ALA A 21 9.39 -13.33 -25.46
N LEU A 22 8.62 -12.24 -25.40
CA LEU A 22 9.06 -10.99 -24.78
C LEU A 22 9.31 -11.16 -23.28
N ILE A 23 8.37 -11.79 -22.56
CA ILE A 23 8.48 -12.07 -21.13
C ILE A 23 9.68 -12.95 -20.83
N ASP A 24 9.90 -14.01 -21.62
CA ASP A 24 11.03 -14.93 -21.45
C ASP A 24 12.37 -14.23 -21.61
N ARG A 25 12.48 -13.35 -22.61
CA ARG A 25 13.68 -12.55 -22.80
C ARG A 25 13.92 -11.63 -21.60
N ALA A 26 12.89 -10.96 -21.09
CA ALA A 26 13.00 -10.05 -19.95
C ALA A 26 13.39 -10.80 -18.66
N ALA A 27 12.76 -11.95 -18.39
CA ALA A 27 13.07 -12.81 -17.26
C ALA A 27 14.53 -13.32 -17.32
N SER A 28 14.98 -13.74 -18.51
CA SER A 28 16.35 -14.20 -18.75
C SER A 28 17.37 -13.08 -18.48
N LEU A 29 17.11 -11.86 -18.95
CA LEU A 29 17.98 -10.69 -18.69
C LEU A 29 18.06 -10.34 -17.20
N ARG A 30 17.03 -10.67 -16.42
CA ARG A 30 17.00 -10.48 -14.96
C ARG A 30 17.50 -11.69 -14.17
N GLY A 31 17.88 -12.79 -14.83
CA GLY A 31 18.31 -14.03 -14.17
C GLY A 31 17.22 -14.68 -13.32
N ARG A 32 15.94 -14.51 -13.70
CA ARG A 32 14.78 -15.04 -12.98
C ARG A 32 14.05 -16.07 -13.82
N SER A 33 13.29 -16.95 -13.15
CA SER A 33 12.35 -17.84 -13.85
C SER A 33 11.19 -17.03 -14.42
N ARG A 34 10.55 -17.54 -15.49
CA ARG A 34 9.34 -16.94 -16.06
C ARG A 34 8.27 -16.73 -14.99
N THR A 35 8.01 -17.75 -14.17
CA THR A 35 6.99 -17.71 -13.13
C THR A 35 7.28 -16.63 -12.10
N ASP A 36 8.53 -16.53 -11.63
CA ASP A 36 8.91 -15.51 -10.65
C ASP A 36 8.79 -14.11 -11.24
N PHE A 37 9.24 -13.92 -12.48
CA PHE A 37 9.18 -12.63 -13.17
C PHE A 37 7.74 -12.15 -13.36
N VAL A 38 6.84 -13.03 -13.83
CA VAL A 38 5.41 -12.69 -14.02
C VAL A 38 4.74 -12.44 -12.67
N ARG A 39 5.04 -13.24 -11.64
CA ARG A 39 4.48 -13.04 -10.30
C ARG A 39 4.89 -11.68 -9.72
N GLU A 40 6.18 -11.35 -9.78
CA GLU A 40 6.71 -10.10 -9.26
C GLU A 40 6.13 -8.90 -9.99
N ALA A 41 6.09 -8.94 -11.34
CA ALA A 41 5.49 -7.90 -12.15
C ALA A 41 4.00 -7.69 -11.83
N ALA A 42 3.22 -8.78 -11.71
CA ALA A 42 1.80 -8.70 -11.40
C ALA A 42 1.53 -8.09 -10.00
N VAL A 43 2.32 -8.46 -8.99
CA VAL A 43 2.21 -7.89 -7.64
C VAL A 43 2.57 -6.41 -7.65
N LEU A 44 3.69 -6.04 -8.28
CA LEU A 44 4.13 -4.64 -8.36
C LEU A 44 3.06 -3.76 -9.01
N THR A 45 2.53 -4.19 -10.16
CA THR A 45 1.46 -3.43 -10.84
C THR A 45 0.20 -3.35 -9.99
N ALA A 46 -0.17 -4.40 -9.26
CA ALA A 46 -1.32 -4.36 -8.35
C ALA A 46 -1.09 -3.36 -7.20
N GLU A 47 0.12 -3.32 -6.63
CA GLU A 47 0.50 -2.36 -5.60
C GLU A 47 0.44 -0.92 -6.13
N GLU A 48 0.99 -0.66 -7.32
CA GLU A 48 0.93 0.64 -7.99
C GLU A 48 -0.52 1.12 -8.17
N VAL A 49 -1.41 0.26 -8.66
CA VAL A 49 -2.84 0.59 -8.83
C VAL A 49 -3.52 0.91 -7.50
N LEU A 50 -3.20 0.17 -6.42
CA LEU A 50 -3.74 0.42 -5.08
C LEU A 50 -3.15 1.68 -4.43
N MET A 51 -1.95 2.08 -4.81
CA MET A 51 -1.33 3.34 -4.38
C MET A 51 -1.95 4.53 -5.11
N ASP A 52 -2.26 4.41 -6.40
CA ASP A 52 -2.92 5.44 -7.19
C ASP A 52 -4.31 5.81 -6.64
N GLN A 53 -5.00 4.87 -5.99
CA GLN A 53 -6.30 5.13 -5.33
C GLN A 53 -6.17 5.97 -4.04
N ARG A 54 -4.96 6.18 -3.52
CA ARG A 54 -4.70 6.95 -2.28
C ARG A 54 -4.06 8.32 -2.52
N LEU A 55 -3.89 8.74 -3.77
CA LEU A 55 -3.31 10.04 -4.11
C LEU A 55 -4.37 11.14 -4.09
N ILE A 56 -4.30 12.03 -3.09
CA ILE A 56 -5.02 13.31 -3.12
C ILE A 56 -4.26 14.23 -4.10
N ARG A 57 -4.80 14.41 -5.31
CA ARG A 57 -4.27 15.39 -6.27
C ARG A 57 -4.76 16.79 -5.90
N LEU A 58 -3.84 17.68 -5.61
CA LEU A 58 -4.11 19.11 -5.38
C LEU A 58 -3.55 19.92 -6.54
N SER A 59 -4.23 20.99 -6.94
CA SER A 59 -3.61 22.00 -7.80
C SER A 59 -2.47 22.69 -7.04
N PRO A 60 -1.53 23.38 -7.73
CA PRO A 60 -0.47 24.13 -7.04
C PRO A 60 -1.02 25.10 -5.98
N GLU A 61 -2.16 25.73 -6.25
CA GLU A 61 -2.82 26.67 -5.34
C GLU A 61 -3.38 25.95 -4.10
N ALA A 62 -4.11 24.85 -4.31
CA ALA A 62 -4.66 24.05 -3.22
C ALA A 62 -3.55 23.40 -2.38
N PHE A 63 -2.42 23.04 -3.00
CA PHE A 63 -1.24 22.56 -2.29
C PHE A 63 -0.60 23.66 -1.44
N ALA A 64 -0.47 24.88 -1.97
CA ALA A 64 0.07 26.01 -1.21
C ALA A 64 -0.83 26.37 -0.01
N GLU A 65 -2.15 26.37 -0.19
CA GLU A 65 -3.12 26.56 0.88
C GLU A 65 -3.01 25.46 1.94
N PHE A 66 -3.01 24.19 1.52
CA PHE A 66 -2.82 23.05 2.41
C PHE A 66 -1.53 23.16 3.23
N MET A 67 -0.40 23.49 2.58
CA MET A 67 0.88 23.66 3.26
C MET A 67 0.88 24.83 4.24
N SER A 68 0.16 25.92 3.94
CA SER A 68 0.02 27.04 4.87
C SER A 68 -0.70 26.64 6.16
N ILE A 69 -1.70 25.75 6.06
CA ILE A 69 -2.45 25.22 7.20
C ILE A 69 -1.59 24.23 8.01
N VAL A 70 -0.90 23.31 7.33
CA VAL A 70 -0.10 22.26 7.99
C VAL A 70 1.16 22.82 8.68
N SER A 71 1.76 23.87 8.11
CA SER A 71 2.95 24.51 8.69
C SER A 71 2.63 25.55 9.76
N ALA A 72 1.37 25.94 9.91
CA ALA A 72 0.95 26.85 10.97
C ALA A 72 1.07 26.17 12.34
N PRO A 73 1.39 26.92 13.41
CA PRO A 73 1.31 26.41 14.77
C PRO A 73 -0.08 25.84 15.05
N ALA A 74 -0.13 24.68 15.73
CA ALA A 74 -1.39 24.06 16.07
C ALA A 74 -2.23 24.97 16.98
N THR A 75 -3.45 25.27 16.54
CA THR A 75 -4.42 25.98 17.37
C THR A 75 -5.05 25.01 18.36
N VAL A 76 -5.04 25.36 19.64
CA VAL A 76 -5.68 24.55 20.67
C VAL A 76 -7.20 24.71 20.54
N VAL A 77 -7.88 23.59 20.28
CA VAL A 77 -9.34 23.50 20.26
C VAL A 77 -9.77 22.77 21.54
N PRO A 78 -10.49 23.43 22.47
CA PRO A 78 -10.85 22.85 23.77
C PRO A 78 -11.54 21.49 23.68
N GLU A 79 -12.42 21.31 22.70
CA GLU A 79 -13.14 20.05 22.46
C GLU A 79 -12.20 18.91 22.04
N ILE A 80 -11.19 19.20 21.23
CA ILE A 80 -10.16 18.23 20.83
C ILE A 80 -9.29 17.85 22.03
N VAL A 81 -8.95 18.82 22.89
CA VAL A 81 -8.20 18.58 24.12
C VAL A 81 -8.99 17.69 25.07
N GLU A 82 -10.29 17.96 25.23
CA GLU A 82 -11.16 17.10 26.04
C GLU A 82 -11.22 15.69 25.48
N ILE A 83 -11.44 15.50 24.17
CA ILE A 83 -11.41 14.16 23.54
C ILE A 83 -10.06 13.46 23.76
N ALA A 84 -8.94 14.15 23.57
CA ALA A 84 -7.61 13.58 23.74
C ALA A 84 -7.29 13.15 25.19
N ARG A 85 -8.00 13.70 26.18
CA ARG A 85 -7.90 13.31 27.59
C ARG A 85 -8.72 12.07 27.94
N HIS A 86 -9.67 11.69 27.09
CA HIS A 86 -10.49 10.50 27.34
C HIS A 86 -9.66 9.24 27.08
N ARG A 87 -9.65 8.32 28.06
CA ARG A 87 -9.09 6.98 27.89
C ARG A 87 -9.86 6.27 26.77
N ALA A 88 -9.15 5.79 25.77
CA ALA A 88 -9.80 5.15 24.65
C ALA A 88 -10.44 3.81 25.08
N PRO A 89 -11.60 3.42 24.55
CA PRO A 89 -12.34 2.24 25.01
C PRO A 89 -11.54 0.93 24.96
N TRP A 90 -10.56 0.84 24.05
CA TRP A 90 -9.69 -0.33 23.86
C TRP A 90 -8.48 -0.37 24.82
N GLU A 91 -8.15 0.72 25.49
CA GLU A 91 -7.05 0.76 26.47
C GLU A 91 -7.40 0.02 27.78
N ASN A 92 -8.67 -0.36 27.97
CA ASN A 92 -9.15 -1.15 29.10
C ASN A 92 -8.95 -2.67 28.91
N GLN A 93 -8.47 -3.15 27.76
CA GLN A 93 -8.41 -4.59 27.47
C GLN A 93 -7.09 -5.29 27.82
N ASP A 94 -6.07 -4.58 28.30
CA ASP A 94 -4.75 -5.17 28.62
C ASP A 94 -4.38 -5.10 30.11
N SER A 95 -5.31 -5.47 30.99
CA SER A 95 -4.99 -5.73 32.40
C SER A 95 -5.77 -6.91 32.96
N GLU A 96 -5.69 -8.07 32.29
CA GLU A 96 -5.81 -9.38 32.92
C GLU A 96 -4.73 -10.31 32.35
N GLY A 97 -3.66 -10.45 33.13
CA GLY A 97 -2.57 -11.39 32.97
C GLY A 97 -1.83 -11.51 34.29
#